data_AF-A0A0E0AKL3-F1
#
_entry.id   AF-A0A0E0AKL3-F1
#
_cell.length_a   1.000
_cell.length_b   1.000
_cell.length_c   1.000
_cell.angle_alpha   90.00
_cell.angle_beta   90.00
_cell.angle_gamma   90.00
#
_symmetry.space_group_name_H-M   'P 1'
#
loop_
_entity.id
_entity.type
_entity.pdbx_description
1 polymer ?
#
loop_
_entity_poly.entity_id
_entity_poly.type
_entity_poly.pdbx_seq_one_letter_code
_entity_poly.pdbx_strand_id
1 'polypeptide(L)'
;MALSRRSSPLSSRPIIHRAVDAKGRVVSKKPPGSGSPINKMSSFKKGDEVRVRTPVGRLGTTALRLVMWLGAVVVSDADDGHLEVIYNGNFPRDDPFRTVRVAVKDVKLPAPRPAPTPTPANMAAPRPNTAGKSLPRLKMLAL
;
A
#
# COMPACT_ATOMS: atom_id res chain seq x y z
N MET A 1 -52.93 -23.03 -51.58
CA MET A 1 -51.64 -22.28 -51.43
C MET A 1 -51.31 -22.31 -49.95
N ALA A 2 -50.39 -23.14 -49.44
CA ALA A 2 -48.93 -23.19 -49.59
C ALA A 2 -48.20 -22.66 -48.32
N LEU A 3 -47.66 -23.64 -47.57
CA LEU A 3 -46.44 -23.68 -46.74
C LEU A 3 -46.28 -22.87 -45.43
N SER A 4 -46.07 -23.68 -44.37
CA SER A 4 -45.41 -23.46 -43.08
C SER A 4 -44.15 -22.58 -43.10
N ARG A 5 -43.89 -21.86 -42.00
CA ARG A 5 -42.52 -21.66 -41.48
C ARG A 5 -42.43 -21.82 -39.96
N ARG A 6 -41.43 -22.62 -39.62
CA ARG A 6 -40.95 -23.18 -38.36
C ARG A 6 -39.93 -22.23 -37.74
N SER A 7 -39.94 -22.03 -36.41
CA SER A 7 -38.72 -22.00 -35.57
C SER A 7 -39.00 -21.74 -34.07
N SER A 8 -38.77 -22.80 -33.28
CA SER A 8 -38.03 -22.88 -32.01
C SER A 8 -38.45 -22.06 -30.76
N PRO A 9 -38.63 -22.74 -29.60
CA PRO A 9 -38.93 -22.15 -28.30
C PRO A 9 -37.64 -21.95 -27.49
N LEU A 10 -37.33 -20.76 -26.97
CA LEU A 10 -36.16 -20.62 -26.09
C LEU A 10 -36.34 -19.53 -25.03
N SER A 11 -36.38 -20.01 -23.79
CA SER A 11 -35.74 -19.44 -22.60
C SER A 11 -36.67 -18.87 -21.53
N SER A 12 -37.37 -19.79 -20.87
CA SER A 12 -37.59 -19.72 -19.43
C SER A 12 -36.24 -19.52 -18.72
N ARG A 13 -36.04 -18.38 -18.07
CA ARG A 13 -35.06 -18.25 -16.99
C ARG A 13 -35.77 -17.65 -15.78
N PRO A 14 -35.92 -18.41 -14.68
CA PRO A 14 -36.52 -17.89 -13.46
C PRO A 14 -35.61 -16.84 -12.81
N ILE A 15 -36.26 -15.80 -12.27
CA ILE A 15 -35.67 -14.76 -11.44
C ILE A 15 -35.18 -15.43 -10.15
N ILE A 16 -33.87 -15.70 -10.07
CA ILE A 16 -33.26 -16.21 -8.84
C ILE A 16 -33.15 -15.03 -7.87
N HIS A 17 -34.18 -14.86 -7.03
CA HIS A 17 -34.02 -14.19 -5.75
C HIS A 17 -33.06 -15.04 -4.90
N ARG A 18 -31.78 -14.65 -4.83
CA ARG A 18 -30.85 -15.21 -3.84
C ARG A 18 -31.21 -14.68 -2.47
N ALA A 19 -32.17 -15.35 -1.82
CA ALA A 19 -32.28 -15.35 -0.37
C ALA A 19 -31.00 -16.02 0.17
N VAL A 20 -30.17 -15.24 0.87
CA VAL A 20 -29.04 -15.79 1.63
C VAL A 20 -29.55 -16.15 3.02
N ASP A 21 -29.92 -17.41 3.18
CA ASP A 21 -30.12 -18.04 4.48
C ASP A 21 -28.81 -17.97 5.27
N ALA A 22 -28.80 -17.18 6.35
CA ALA A 22 -27.69 -17.10 7.28
C ALA A 22 -27.71 -18.34 8.19
N LYS A 23 -27.21 -19.47 7.70
CA LYS A 23 -26.97 -20.64 8.55
C LYS A 23 -25.68 -20.44 9.34
N GLY A 24 -25.85 -20.18 10.64
CA GLY A 24 -24.75 -20.03 11.59
C GLY A 24 -23.78 -21.20 11.57
N ARG A 25 -22.49 -20.90 11.47
CA ARG A 25 -21.39 -21.81 11.75
C ARG A 25 -20.62 -21.27 12.94
N VAL A 26 -21.01 -21.72 14.12
CA VAL A 26 -20.16 -21.68 15.31
C VAL A 26 -18.97 -22.60 15.03
N VAL A 27 -17.77 -22.03 14.89
CA VAL A 27 -16.53 -22.79 15.05
C VAL A 27 -15.72 -22.12 16.14
N SER A 28 -15.65 -22.81 17.27
CA SER A 28 -14.90 -22.39 18.43
C SER A 28 -13.42 -22.75 18.27
N LYS A 29 -12.58 -21.75 18.60
CA LYS A 29 -11.21 -21.84 19.16
C LYS A 29 -10.03 -22.22 18.24
N LYS A 30 -9.22 -21.21 17.89
CA LYS A 30 -7.85 -21.01 18.42
C LYS A 30 -7.39 -19.58 18.13
N PRO A 31 -6.81 -18.83 19.10
CA PRO A 31 -6.33 -17.47 18.83
C PRO A 31 -4.97 -17.54 18.11
N PRO A 32 -4.77 -16.80 17.01
CA PRO A 32 -3.42 -16.44 16.61
C PRO A 32 -2.96 -15.33 17.56
N GLY A 33 -2.21 -15.74 18.59
CA GLY A 33 -1.38 -14.82 19.35
C GLY A 33 -0.23 -14.31 18.48
N SER A 34 0.24 -13.11 18.84
CA SER A 34 1.41 -12.40 18.32
C SER A 34 1.17 -11.53 17.09
N GLY A 35 0.78 -10.28 17.38
CA GLY A 35 0.70 -9.20 16.43
C GLY A 35 -0.23 -8.10 16.92
N SER A 36 0.04 -7.56 18.11
CA SER A 36 -0.61 -6.33 18.56
C SER A 36 0.10 -5.16 17.86
N PRO A 37 -0.48 -4.48 16.85
CA PRO A 37 -0.29 -3.05 16.78
C PRO A 37 -1.21 -2.52 17.88
N ILE A 38 -0.60 -2.31 19.03
CA ILE A 38 -1.04 -1.43 20.10
C ILE A 38 -2.07 -0.47 19.51
N ASN A 39 -3.34 -0.68 19.84
CA ASN A 39 -4.44 0.21 19.48
C ASN A 39 -4.26 1.48 20.32
N LYS A 40 -3.12 2.17 20.12
CA LYS A 40 -2.97 3.56 20.46
C LYS A 40 -3.88 4.22 19.45
N MET A 41 -5.07 4.57 19.90
CA MET A 41 -5.95 5.55 19.28
C MET A 41 -5.15 6.86 19.20
N SER A 42 -4.14 6.88 18.32
CA SER A 42 -3.32 8.02 18.03
C SER A 42 -4.23 8.88 17.19
N SER A 43 -4.89 9.81 17.84
CA SER A 43 -5.70 10.81 17.17
C SER A 43 -4.76 11.56 16.24
N PHE A 44 -4.91 11.34 14.94
CA PHE A 44 -4.19 12.10 13.92
C PHE A 44 -4.52 13.58 14.09
N LYS A 45 -3.52 14.43 14.01
CA LYS A 45 -3.66 15.88 14.09
C LYS A 45 -3.42 16.50 12.72
N LYS A 46 -4.03 17.66 12.50
CA LYS A 46 -3.72 18.48 11.32
C LYS A 46 -2.22 18.75 11.27
N GLY A 47 -1.62 18.53 10.10
CA GLY A 47 -0.19 18.64 9.85
C GLY A 47 0.60 17.35 10.07
N ASP A 48 0.00 16.29 10.62
CA ASP A 48 0.70 15.01 10.77
C ASP A 48 1.09 14.43 9.41
N GLU A 49 2.35 14.04 9.27
CA GLU A 49 2.78 13.16 8.20
C GLU A 49 2.27 11.74 8.47
N VAL A 50 1.58 11.15 7.50
CA VAL A 50 0.98 9.82 7.59
C VAL A 50 1.31 9.00 6.36
N ARG A 51 1.06 7.69 6.42
CA ARG A 51 1.04 6.83 5.24
C ARG A 51 -0.36 6.30 4.99
N VAL A 52 -0.79 6.35 3.73
CA VAL A 52 -2.14 6.00 3.30
C VAL A 52 -2.13 4.82 2.34
N ARG A 53 -2.98 3.83 2.61
CA ARG A 53 -3.15 2.63 1.78
C ARG A 53 -3.93 2.96 0.52
N THR A 54 -3.22 3.06 -0.59
CA THR A 54 -3.72 3.63 -1.85
C THR A 54 -3.65 2.61 -2.98
N PRO A 55 -4.78 2.24 -3.60
CA PRO A 55 -4.78 1.48 -4.83
C PRO A 55 -4.22 2.33 -5.99
N VAL A 56 -3.15 1.89 -6.63
CA VAL A 56 -2.44 2.66 -7.69
C VAL A 56 -2.63 2.09 -9.10
N GLY A 57 -3.24 0.92 -9.23
CA GLY A 57 -3.50 0.30 -10.53
C GLY A 57 -4.01 -1.14 -10.42
N ARG A 58 -4.20 -1.77 -11.57
CA ARG A 58 -4.51 -3.20 -11.69
C ARG A 58 -3.26 -3.97 -12.10
N LEU A 59 -3.14 -5.21 -11.64
CA LEU A 59 -2.05 -6.09 -12.05
C LEU A 59 -2.48 -6.90 -13.29
N GLY A 60 -2.16 -6.38 -14.48
CA GLY A 60 -2.50 -7.01 -15.76
C GLY A 60 -4.01 -7.11 -16.01
N THR A 61 -4.46 -8.24 -16.58
CA THR A 61 -5.88 -8.56 -16.79
C THR A 61 -6.56 -9.13 -15.55
N THR A 62 -5.83 -9.28 -14.45
CA THR A 62 -6.33 -9.87 -13.20
C THR A 62 -7.25 -8.90 -12.48
N ALA A 63 -8.18 -9.43 -11.69
CA ALA A 63 -8.97 -8.64 -10.74
C ALA A 63 -8.14 -8.06 -9.56
N LEU A 64 -6.86 -8.43 -9.47
CA LEU A 64 -5.94 -7.96 -8.42
C LEU A 64 -5.57 -6.48 -8.64
N ARG A 65 -5.50 -5.73 -7.54
CA ARG A 65 -5.10 -4.32 -7.52
C ARG A 65 -3.74 -4.18 -6.86
N LEU A 66 -2.87 -3.37 -7.47
CA LEU A 66 -1.65 -2.93 -6.81
C LEU A 66 -2.00 -1.88 -5.77
N VAL A 67 -1.58 -2.11 -4.53
CA VAL A 67 -1.83 -1.22 -3.39
C VAL A 67 -0.48 -0.80 -2.79
N MET A 68 -0.28 0.51 -2.66
CA MET A 68 0.93 1.10 -2.09
C MET A 68 0.58 1.91 -0.83
N TRP A 69 1.55 2.10 0.06
CA TRP A 69 1.42 3.02 1.19
C TRP A 69 2.11 4.34 0.83
N LEU A 70 1.35 5.35 0.46
CA LEU A 70 1.89 6.65 0.02
C LEU A 70 1.98 7.61 1.20
N GLY A 71 2.97 8.51 1.20
CA GLY A 71 3.05 9.58 2.18
C GLY A 71 1.96 10.62 1.94
N ALA A 72 1.42 11.20 3.01
CA ALA A 72 0.44 12.27 2.94
C ALA A 72 0.53 13.14 4.21
N VAL A 73 -0.06 14.32 4.17
CA VAL A 73 -0.22 15.22 5.31
C VAL A 73 -1.70 15.36 5.63
N VAL A 74 -2.06 15.26 6.91
CA VAL A 74 -3.44 15.44 7.39
C VAL A 74 -3.82 16.92 7.34
N VAL A 75 -4.94 17.23 6.71
CA VAL A 75 -5.49 18.59 6.59
C VAL A 75 -6.57 18.86 7.62
N SER A 76 -7.44 17.88 7.84
CA SER A 76 -8.52 17.92 8.81
C SER A 76 -8.88 16.49 9.25
N ASP A 77 -9.34 16.36 10.49
CA ASP A 77 -10.10 15.21 10.92
C ASP A 77 -11.58 15.42 10.58
N ALA A 78 -12.20 14.40 10.00
CA ALA A 78 -13.64 14.37 9.86
C ALA A 78 -14.20 13.46 10.95
N ASP A 79 -15.22 13.94 11.68
CA ASP A 79 -15.83 13.24 12.82
C ASP A 79 -16.50 11.89 12.43
N ASP A 80 -16.54 11.55 11.14
CA ASP A 80 -17.15 10.34 10.59
C ASP A 80 -16.17 9.16 10.41
N GLY A 81 -14.99 9.22 11.04
CA GLY A 81 -13.97 8.17 10.95
C GLY A 81 -13.12 8.24 9.67
N HIS A 82 -13.12 9.39 9.00
CA HIS A 82 -12.24 9.70 7.89
C HIS A 82 -11.30 10.86 8.24
N LEU A 83 -10.19 10.94 7.51
CA LEU A 83 -9.29 12.09 7.51
C LEU A 83 -9.30 12.69 6.11
N GLU A 84 -9.21 14.01 6.02
CA GLU A 84 -8.82 14.66 4.78
C GLU A 84 -7.31 14.78 4.76
N VAL A 85 -6.70 14.29 3.69
CA VAL A 85 -5.25 14.30 3.53
C VAL A 85 -4.87 14.85 2.15
N ILE A 86 -3.70 15.49 2.08
CA ILE A 86 -3.05 15.82 0.81
C ILE A 86 -1.86 14.88 0.67
N TYR A 87 -1.77 14.19 -0.46
CA TYR A 87 -0.69 13.24 -0.69
C TYR A 87 0.62 13.95 -1.01
N ASN A 88 1.73 13.34 -0.59
CA ASN A 88 3.05 13.79 -0.97
C ASN A 88 3.37 13.22 -2.35
N GLY A 89 3.43 14.08 -3.37
CA GLY A 89 3.80 13.72 -4.74
C GLY A 89 2.65 13.92 -5.73
N ASN A 90 2.61 13.09 -6.79
CA ASN A 90 1.69 13.27 -7.92
C ASN A 90 0.44 12.38 -7.86
N PHE A 91 -0.08 12.18 -6.65
CA PHE A 91 -1.34 11.49 -6.43
C PHE A 91 -2.30 12.46 -5.76
N PRO A 92 -3.58 12.47 -6.13
CA PRO A 92 -4.17 11.79 -7.27
C PRO A 92 -3.71 12.44 -8.60
N ARG A 93 -3.84 11.69 -9.71
CA ARG A 93 -3.18 12.03 -10.98
C ARG A 93 -3.73 13.28 -11.66
N ASP A 94 -5.01 13.56 -11.42
CA ASP A 94 -5.73 14.66 -12.05
C ASP A 94 -5.50 15.99 -11.31
N ASP A 95 -5.40 15.97 -9.98
CA ASP A 95 -5.05 17.13 -9.17
C ASP A 95 -4.24 16.70 -7.93
N PRO A 96 -2.91 16.86 -7.93
CA PRO A 96 -2.04 16.45 -6.84
C PRO A 96 -2.24 17.21 -5.51
N PHE A 97 -2.79 18.42 -5.56
CA PHE A 97 -2.94 19.27 -4.37
C PHE A 97 -4.31 19.16 -3.71
N ARG A 98 -5.23 18.39 -4.31
CA ARG A 98 -6.57 18.21 -3.76
C ARG A 98 -6.54 17.43 -2.44
N THR A 99 -7.47 17.78 -1.56
CA THR A 99 -7.75 16.99 -0.37
C THR A 99 -8.48 15.70 -0.74
N VAL A 100 -8.07 14.59 -0.12
CA VAL A 100 -8.66 13.26 -0.33
C VAL A 100 -9.17 12.74 1.00
N ARG A 101 -10.42 12.29 1.01
CA ARG A 101 -11.06 11.69 2.19
C ARG A 101 -10.67 10.21 2.29
N VAL A 102 -10.10 9.83 3.43
CA VAL A 102 -9.50 8.50 3.64
C VAL A 102 -9.96 7.93 4.97
N ALA A 103 -10.37 6.67 4.98
CA ALA A 103 -10.79 6.01 6.21
C ALA A 103 -9.59 5.82 7.16
N VAL A 104 -9.77 6.10 8.44
CA VAL A 104 -8.71 6.00 9.46
C VAL A 104 -8.01 4.63 9.47
N LYS A 105 -8.74 3.55 9.20
CA LYS A 105 -8.21 2.17 9.08
C LYS A 105 -7.19 1.97 7.95
N ASP A 106 -7.23 2.82 6.94
CA ASP A 106 -6.31 2.80 5.79
C ASP A 106 -5.15 3.79 5.98
N VAL A 107 -5.01 4.37 7.17
CA VAL A 107 -3.94 5.30 7.54
C VAL A 107 -3.05 4.66 8.62
N LYS A 108 -1.74 4.87 8.51
CA LYS A 108 -0.76 4.50 9.55
C LYS A 108 0.19 5.66 9.81
N LEU A 109 0.69 5.76 11.03
CA LEU A 109 1.81 6.66 11.32
C LEU A 109 3.08 6.19 10.58
N PRO A 110 3.95 7.12 10.16
CA PRO A 110 5.25 6.79 9.62
C PRO A 110 6.04 5.99 10.66
N ALA A 111 6.85 5.04 10.19
CA ALA A 111 7.79 4.37 11.08
C ALA A 111 8.75 5.44 11.64
N PRO A 112 9.04 5.43 12.96
CA PRO A 112 10.04 6.32 13.54
C PRO A 112 11.34 6.21 12.75
N ARG A 113 11.86 7.34 12.27
CA ARG A 113 13.15 7.37 11.59
C ARG A 113 14.22 6.99 12.62
N PRO A 114 15.15 6.05 12.32
CA PRO A 114 16.29 5.80 13.19
C PRO A 114 17.01 7.13 13.45
N ALA A 115 17.32 7.41 14.72
CA ALA A 115 18.12 8.58 15.07
C ALA A 115 19.44 8.52 14.28
N PRO A 116 19.94 9.66 13.76
CA PRO A 116 21.25 9.67 13.14
C PRO A 116 22.28 9.20 14.16
N THR A 117 22.97 8.09 13.85
CA THR A 117 24.12 7.64 14.63
C THR A 117 25.12 8.80 14.65
N PRO A 118 25.60 9.26 15.82
CA PRO A 118 26.65 10.27 15.84
C PRO A 118 27.85 9.71 15.10
N THR A 119 28.12 10.25 13.92
CA THR A 119 29.35 9.95 13.20
C THR A 119 30.46 10.64 13.98
N PRO A 120 31.48 9.94 14.50
CA PRO A 120 32.59 10.60 15.15
C PRO A 120 33.22 11.55 14.13
N ALA A 121 33.19 12.84 14.45
CA ALA A 121 33.84 13.86 13.67
C ALA A 121 35.35 13.54 13.61
N ASN A 122 35.87 13.43 12.40
CA ASN A 122 37.27 13.68 12.09
C ASN A 122 38.30 12.92 12.95
N MET A 123 38.46 11.61 12.72
CA MET A 123 39.80 11.05 12.81
C MET A 123 40.40 11.13 11.41
N ALA A 124 41.27 12.12 11.20
CA ALA A 124 42.13 12.19 10.04
C ALA A 124 42.77 10.81 9.83
N ALA A 125 42.49 10.18 8.69
CA ALA A 125 43.17 8.95 8.31
C ALA A 125 44.68 9.24 8.30
N PRO A 126 45.53 8.41 8.92
CA PRO A 126 46.97 8.53 8.76
C PRO A 126 47.28 8.46 7.27
N ARG A 127 47.79 9.56 6.71
CA ARG A 127 48.24 9.62 5.32
C ARG A 127 49.34 8.56 5.15
N PRO A 128 49.16 7.54 4.30
CA PRO A 128 50.18 6.53 4.12
C PRO A 128 51.38 7.18 3.42
N ASN A 129 52.44 7.47 4.17
CA ASN A 129 53.74 7.89 3.65
C ASN A 129 54.72 6.73 3.80
N THR A 130 54.58 5.70 2.99
CA THR A 130 55.66 4.71 2.86
C THR A 130 55.79 4.31 1.40
N ALA A 131 56.86 4.82 0.80
CA ALA A 131 57.36 4.40 -0.49
C ALA A 131 57.69 2.91 -0.46
N GLY A 132 57.27 2.20 -1.51
CA GLY A 132 57.72 0.84 -1.80
C GLY A 132 56.68 -0.24 -1.55
N LYS A 133 55.93 -0.58 -2.61
CA LYS A 133 55.79 -1.94 -3.19
C LYS A 133 54.64 -1.91 -4.20
N SER A 134 54.95 -2.32 -5.42
CA SER A 134 54.07 -2.31 -6.59
C SER A 134 52.85 -3.21 -6.41
N LEU A 135 51.70 -2.78 -6.96
CA LEU A 135 50.53 -3.63 -7.15
C LEU A 135 50.75 -4.56 -8.35
N PRO A 136 50.50 -5.87 -8.24
CA PRO A 136 50.53 -6.76 -9.41
C PRO A 136 49.41 -6.37 -10.37
N ARG A 137 49.76 -6.06 -11.63
CA ARG A 137 48.78 -5.82 -12.68
C ARG A 137 48.02 -7.12 -12.99
N LEU A 138 46.69 -7.03 -12.93
CA LEU A 138 45.77 -8.07 -13.37
C LEU A 138 45.99 -8.33 -14.88
N LYS A 139 46.41 -9.54 -15.24
CA LYS A 139 46.48 -9.96 -16.65
C LYS A 139 45.07 -10.36 -17.10
N MET A 140 44.48 -9.61 -18.02
CA MET A 140 43.27 -10.07 -18.71
C MET A 140 43.67 -11.17 -19.69
N LEU A 141 43.16 -12.38 -19.49
CA LEU A 141 43.14 -13.40 -20.52
C LEU A 141 41.88 -13.14 -21.36
N ALA A 142 42.07 -12.64 -22.58
CA ALA A 142 41.08 -12.76 -23.63
C ALA A 142 41.07 -14.22 -24.12
N LEU A 143 39.87 -14.76 -24.34
CA LEU A 143 39.62 -16.11 -24.87
C LEU A 143 40.35 -16.36 -26.19
#